data_AF-A0A7W5FWD8-F1
#
_entry.id   AF-A0A7W5FWD8-F1
#
_cell.length_a   1.000
_cell.length_b   1.000
_cell.length_c   1.000
_cell.angle_alpha   90.00
_cell.angle_beta   90.00
_cell.angle_gamma   90.00
#
_symmetry.space_group_name_H-M   'P 1'
#
loop_
_entity.id
_entity.type
_entity.pdbx_description
1 polymer ?
#
loop_
_entity_poly.entity_id
_entity_poly.type
_entity_poly.pdbx_seq_one_letter_code
_entity_poly.pdbx_strand_id
1 'polypeptide(L)'
;MNQNWTFGRKLAFGFTVSSTFLIAIGMAAYWSIYVLIATAGSVTHTQRVLEQVSGLLSQMKDAETGQRGYLLTGDPVYLEPFQATSTGIATAMAELRTLTADNPNQQSRLSQAEALMATKFAELKRTIDLRKGGRAGEALNIVLGGEGKKTMDALRTVCEQISREERELLSKREADAEATSSRAKITIVGGTVLCLLFVVAAGILITRSLTGRLGMAVGHVQSSSAELQAAASQQATGAREQASAMSEISTTISELGVTSRQIAESAQRVAQIAEETARAARSGEGTVDKGQASIADIRRQTDQVVTHMLDLGRKSQEIGAVLDIVSELAEQTNILAINATIEASGAGEAGRRFAVVAEEIRKLADRVAASTKGIRAQIDDVRGAVNTTVMATESGAKAVDQGARQFAEVALAFKQIADLVGTTTEAVREIELSTKQQATAADQVRVAVSDVAQSTQETETSSTQTLQTAAQLAGLSMDLRRLVHPQAA
;
A
#
# COMPACT_ATOMS: atom_id res chain seq x y z
N MET A 1 19.70 21.98 -23.31
CA MET A 1 18.23 21.85 -23.41
C MET A 1 17.89 20.49 -24.01
N ASN A 2 17.77 19.47 -23.15
CA ASN A 2 17.38 18.11 -23.52
C ASN A 2 15.86 18.03 -23.71
N GLN A 3 15.36 18.38 -24.88
CA GLN A 3 13.98 18.04 -25.22
C GLN A 3 13.90 16.52 -25.43
N ASN A 4 13.44 15.80 -24.42
CA ASN A 4 13.06 14.39 -24.51
C ASN A 4 11.87 14.24 -25.46
N TRP A 5 12.15 14.18 -26.76
CA TRP A 5 11.13 13.83 -27.74
C TRP A 5 10.57 12.44 -27.42
N THR A 6 9.24 12.34 -27.38
CA THR A 6 8.54 11.06 -27.27
C THR A 6 8.89 10.17 -28.47
N PHE A 7 8.80 8.85 -28.29
CA PHE A 7 9.08 7.88 -29.35
C PHE A 7 8.32 8.22 -30.64
N GLY A 8 7.03 8.53 -30.52
CA GLY A 8 6.19 8.95 -31.64
C GLY A 8 6.75 10.17 -32.38
N ARG A 9 7.29 11.18 -31.69
CA ARG A 9 7.91 12.35 -32.33
C ARG A 9 9.22 12.02 -33.03
N LYS A 10 10.04 11.13 -32.45
CA LYS A 10 11.29 10.67 -33.11
C LYS A 10 11.01 9.87 -34.37
N LEU A 11 10.03 8.97 -34.31
CA LEU A 11 9.59 8.19 -35.47
C LEU A 11 9.00 9.10 -36.55
N ALA A 12 8.07 9.99 -36.15
CA ALA A 12 7.42 10.94 -37.06
C ALA A 12 8.44 11.87 -37.73
N PHE A 13 9.48 12.31 -37.01
CA PHE A 13 10.54 13.12 -37.60
C PHE A 13 11.42 12.33 -38.58
N GLY A 14 11.81 11.10 -38.25
CA GLY A 14 12.54 10.23 -39.17
C GLY A 14 11.76 9.99 -40.47
N PHE A 15 10.45 9.73 -40.37
CA PHE A 15 9.56 9.62 -41.52
C PHE A 15 9.42 10.94 -42.27
N THR A 16 9.18 12.05 -41.58
CA THR A 16 9.00 13.37 -42.21
C THR A 16 10.23 13.80 -42.98
N VAL A 17 11.42 13.63 -42.40
CA VAL A 17 12.69 13.93 -43.08
C VAL A 17 12.88 13.02 -44.29
N SER A 18 12.67 11.71 -44.14
CA SER A 18 12.81 10.75 -45.26
C SER A 18 11.81 11.02 -46.39
N SER A 19 10.55 11.33 -46.08
CA SER A 19 9.55 11.73 -47.06
C SER A 19 9.91 13.03 -47.76
N THR A 20 10.47 14.01 -47.04
CA THR A 20 10.94 15.27 -47.62
C THR A 20 12.09 15.04 -48.60
N PHE A 21 13.06 14.18 -48.24
CA PHE A 21 14.14 13.77 -49.14
C PHE A 21 13.61 13.08 -50.40
N LEU A 22 12.63 12.18 -50.25
CA LEU A 22 12.05 11.46 -51.38
C LEU A 22 11.32 12.40 -52.35
N ILE A 23 10.58 13.38 -51.81
CA ILE A 23 9.94 14.43 -52.63
C ILE A 23 10.99 15.28 -53.35
N ALA A 24 12.05 15.69 -52.66
CA ALA A 24 13.12 16.49 -53.25
C ALA A 24 13.86 15.74 -54.38
N ILE A 25 14.17 14.45 -54.18
CA ILE A 25 14.79 13.59 -55.22
C ILE A 25 13.82 13.40 -56.39
N GLY A 26 12.53 13.18 -56.13
CA GLY A 26 11.51 13.07 -57.17
C GLY A 26 11.40 14.34 -58.01
N MET A 27 11.43 15.51 -57.37
CA MET A 27 11.41 16.80 -58.06
C MET A 27 12.67 17.04 -58.91
N ALA A 28 13.85 16.72 -58.38
CA ALA A 28 15.11 16.81 -59.11
C ALA A 28 15.16 15.84 -60.30
N ALA A 29 14.68 14.61 -60.13
CA ALA A 29 14.58 13.61 -61.19
C ALA A 29 13.64 14.08 -62.31
N TYR A 30 12.46 14.61 -61.95
CA TYR A 30 11.51 15.15 -62.91
C TYR A 30 12.11 16.30 -63.73
N TRP A 31 12.75 17.26 -63.07
CA TRP A 31 13.41 18.38 -63.74
C TRP A 31 14.54 17.93 -64.67
N SER A 32 15.33 16.94 -64.22
CA SER A 32 16.42 16.37 -65.01
C SER A 32 15.93 15.63 -66.27
N ILE A 33 14.86 14.85 -66.14
CA ILE A 33 14.20 14.18 -67.27
C ILE A 33 13.67 15.22 -68.27
N TYR A 34 13.06 16.30 -67.79
CA TYR A 34 12.54 17.38 -68.64
C TYR A 34 13.65 18.01 -69.49
N VAL A 35 14.79 18.36 -68.88
CA VAL A 35 15.95 18.95 -69.59
C VAL A 35 16.56 17.95 -70.59
N LEU A 36 16.64 16.67 -70.23
CA LEU A 36 17.14 15.63 -71.12
C LEU A 36 16.27 15.48 -72.38
N ILE A 37 14.95 15.44 -72.24
CA ILE A 37 14.01 15.33 -73.36
C ILE A 37 14.14 16.54 -74.29
N ALA A 38 14.20 17.76 -73.75
CA ALA A 38 14.36 18.98 -74.53
C ALA A 38 15.67 19.01 -75.34
N THR A 39 16.77 18.53 -74.73
CA THR A 39 18.10 18.50 -75.37
C THR A 39 18.15 17.43 -76.46
N ALA A 40 17.55 16.24 -76.22
CA ALA A 40 17.44 15.18 -77.22
C ALA A 40 16.60 15.61 -78.44
N GLY A 41 15.50 16.34 -78.23
CA GLY A 41 14.68 16.86 -79.33
C GLY A 41 15.44 17.82 -80.26
N SER A 42 16.40 18.59 -79.72
CA SER A 42 17.23 19.50 -80.50
C SER A 42 18.24 18.77 -81.40
N VAL A 43 18.72 17.60 -80.99
CA VAL A 43 19.59 16.72 -81.81
C VAL A 43 18.81 16.19 -83.03
N THR A 44 17.61 15.64 -82.79
CA THR A 44 16.73 15.14 -83.86
C THR A 44 16.36 16.24 -84.85
N HIS A 45 16.13 17.47 -84.36
CA HIS A 45 15.84 18.62 -85.20
C HIS A 45 16.98 18.93 -86.19
N THR A 46 18.23 19.01 -85.73
CA THR A 46 19.40 19.24 -86.59
C THR A 46 19.61 18.13 -87.62
N GLN A 47 19.39 16.86 -87.25
CA GLN A 47 19.46 15.74 -88.20
C GLN A 47 18.44 15.89 -89.33
N ARG A 48 17.23 16.37 -89.01
CA ARG A 48 16.18 16.62 -90.01
C ARG A 48 16.55 17.75 -90.98
N VAL A 49 17.22 18.81 -90.51
CA VAL A 49 17.74 19.86 -91.40
C VAL A 49 18.79 19.29 -92.36
N LEU A 50 19.75 18.52 -91.86
CA LEU A 50 20.80 17.89 -92.68
C LEU A 50 20.24 16.96 -93.78
N GLU A 51 19.22 16.17 -93.44
CA GLU A 51 18.53 15.30 -94.38
C GLU A 51 17.86 16.10 -95.51
N GLN A 52 17.14 17.17 -95.16
CA GLN A 52 16.44 18.02 -96.13
C GLN A 52 17.38 18.79 -97.06
N VAL A 53 18.50 19.31 -96.55
CA VAL A 53 19.52 20.00 -97.37
C VAL A 53 20.18 19.04 -98.35
N SER A 54 20.47 17.82 -97.91
CA SER A 54 21.05 16.77 -98.77
C SER A 54 20.06 16.33 -99.85
N GLY A 55 18.77 16.21 -99.49
CA GLY A 55 17.68 15.91 -100.43
C GLY A 55 17.55 16.97 -101.52
N LEU A 56 17.58 18.25 -101.15
CA LEU A 56 17.48 19.38 -102.08
C LEU A 56 18.60 19.35 -103.15
N LEU A 57 19.85 19.16 -102.74
CA LEU A 57 20.97 19.05 -103.67
C LEU A 57 20.85 17.83 -104.58
N SER A 58 20.36 16.70 -104.06
CA SER A 58 20.12 15.49 -104.85
C SER A 58 19.05 15.71 -105.93
N GLN A 59 17.91 16.30 -105.57
CA GLN A 59 16.82 16.57 -106.52
C GLN A 59 17.26 17.51 -107.66
N MET A 60 18.10 18.51 -107.36
CA MET A 60 18.68 19.40 -108.36
C MET A 60 19.66 18.69 -109.29
N LYS A 61 20.48 17.77 -108.75
CA LYS A 61 21.36 16.91 -109.55
C LYS A 61 20.56 15.99 -110.47
N ASP A 62 19.46 15.44 -109.99
CA ASP A 62 18.58 14.56 -110.78
C ASP A 62 17.88 15.33 -111.90
N ALA A 63 17.43 16.56 -111.63
CA ALA A 63 16.87 17.45 -112.65
C ALA A 63 17.87 17.82 -113.75
N GLU A 64 19.13 18.12 -113.39
CA GLU A 64 20.20 18.34 -114.37
C GLU A 64 20.53 17.07 -115.15
N THR A 65 20.59 15.92 -114.49
CA THR A 65 20.88 14.63 -115.13
C THR A 65 19.78 14.25 -116.13
N GLY A 66 18.51 14.41 -115.75
CA GLY A 66 17.37 14.19 -116.63
C GLY A 66 17.36 15.13 -117.84
N GLN A 67 17.64 16.42 -117.63
CA GLN A 67 17.79 17.37 -118.74
C GLN A 67 18.89 16.96 -119.72
N ARG A 68 20.06 16.53 -119.23
CA ARG A 68 21.16 16.06 -120.11
C ARG A 68 20.78 14.81 -120.89
N GLY A 69 20.08 13.87 -120.24
CA GLY A 69 19.50 12.69 -120.90
C GLY A 69 18.59 13.09 -122.06
N TYR A 70 17.66 14.03 -121.82
CA TYR A 70 16.76 14.54 -122.86
C TYR A 70 17.47 15.25 -124.01
N LEU A 71 18.50 16.05 -123.71
CA LEU A 71 19.28 16.73 -124.75
C LEU A 71 20.06 15.74 -125.64
N LEU A 72 20.49 14.61 -125.10
CA LEU A 72 21.21 13.57 -125.84
C LEU A 72 20.26 12.72 -126.70
N THR A 73 19.20 12.20 -126.08
CA THR A 73 18.32 11.19 -126.70
C THR A 73 17.12 11.80 -127.43
N GLY A 74 16.61 12.94 -126.97
CA GLY A 74 15.33 13.51 -127.39
C GLY A 74 14.10 12.82 -126.79
N ASP A 75 14.27 11.81 -125.93
CA ASP A 75 13.18 11.03 -125.33
C ASP A 75 12.60 11.75 -124.10
N PRO A 76 11.30 12.15 -124.12
CA PRO A 76 10.65 12.85 -123.02
C PRO A 76 10.71 12.15 -121.65
N VAL A 77 10.92 10.82 -121.59
CA VAL A 77 11.03 10.07 -120.33
C VAL A 77 12.14 10.64 -119.43
N TYR A 78 13.24 11.11 -120.02
CA TYR A 78 14.33 11.72 -119.25
C TYR A 78 13.95 13.06 -118.57
N LEU A 79 12.79 13.65 -118.89
CA LEU A 79 12.31 14.87 -118.24
C LEU A 79 11.52 14.63 -116.95
N GLU A 80 11.19 13.38 -116.60
CA GLU A 80 10.45 13.07 -115.36
C GLU A 80 11.15 13.62 -114.09
N PRO A 81 12.48 13.44 -113.87
CA PRO A 81 13.16 14.00 -112.71
C PRO A 81 13.11 15.53 -112.67
N PHE A 82 13.24 16.18 -113.84
CA PHE A 82 13.14 17.63 -113.93
C PHE A 82 11.74 18.12 -113.54
N GLN A 83 10.68 17.45 -114.01
CA GLN A 83 9.29 17.80 -113.69
C GLN A 83 9.00 17.59 -112.19
N ALA A 84 9.43 16.46 -111.63
CA ALA A 84 9.28 16.16 -110.20
C ALA A 84 10.00 17.21 -109.32
N THR A 85 11.26 17.52 -109.62
CA THR A 85 12.02 18.56 -108.90
C THR A 85 11.37 19.93 -109.08
N SER A 86 10.92 20.31 -110.29
CA SER A 86 10.30 21.62 -110.53
C SER A 86 9.01 21.84 -109.72
N THR A 87 8.29 20.76 -109.40
CA THR A 87 7.05 20.80 -108.61
C THR A 87 7.33 20.72 -107.11
N GLY A 88 8.34 19.95 -106.68
CA GLY A 88 8.63 19.68 -105.27
C GLY A 88 9.60 20.64 -104.58
N ILE A 89 10.48 21.31 -105.33
CA ILE A 89 11.59 22.11 -104.75
C ILE A 89 11.09 23.30 -103.91
N ALA A 90 9.95 23.90 -104.28
CA ALA A 90 9.36 25.01 -103.54
C ALA A 90 8.88 24.56 -102.15
N THR A 91 8.28 23.37 -102.06
CA THR A 91 7.86 22.77 -100.80
C THR A 91 9.06 22.41 -99.93
N ALA A 92 10.09 21.78 -100.50
CA ALA A 92 11.33 21.46 -99.77
C ALA A 92 12.02 22.72 -99.22
N MET A 93 12.01 23.82 -99.99
CA MET A 93 12.51 25.11 -99.54
C MET A 93 11.69 25.73 -98.40
N ALA A 94 10.36 25.63 -98.46
CA ALA A 94 9.48 26.12 -97.40
C ALA A 94 9.66 25.33 -96.09
N GLU A 95 9.83 24.00 -96.18
CA GLU A 95 10.14 23.16 -95.04
C GLU A 95 11.51 23.51 -94.43
N LEU A 96 12.55 23.67 -95.26
CA LEU A 96 13.88 24.08 -94.80
C LEU A 96 13.87 25.46 -94.13
N ARG A 97 13.12 26.42 -94.68
CA ARG A 97 12.93 27.74 -94.03
C ARG A 97 12.24 27.63 -92.68
N THR A 98 11.26 26.74 -92.56
CA THR A 98 10.57 26.53 -91.28
C THR A 98 11.47 25.85 -90.27
N LEU A 99 12.22 24.82 -90.69
CA LEU A 99 13.14 24.09 -89.82
C LEU A 99 14.30 24.98 -89.36
N THR A 100 14.81 25.88 -90.20
CA THR A 100 15.96 26.74 -89.86
C THR A 100 15.54 28.15 -89.41
N ALA A 101 14.29 28.33 -88.94
CA ALA A 101 13.76 29.64 -88.54
C ALA A 101 14.53 30.27 -87.37
N ASP A 102 15.19 29.44 -86.55
CA ASP A 102 16.02 29.83 -85.42
C ASP A 102 17.44 30.29 -85.81
N ASN A 103 17.87 30.07 -87.06
CA ASN A 103 19.23 30.38 -87.52
C ASN A 103 19.23 31.41 -88.68
N PRO A 104 19.50 32.70 -88.40
CA PRO A 104 19.56 33.75 -89.41
C PRO A 104 20.58 33.51 -90.53
N ASN A 105 21.71 32.85 -90.23
CA ASN A 105 22.74 32.53 -91.23
C ASN A 105 22.23 31.48 -92.22
N GLN A 106 21.51 30.48 -91.73
CA GLN A 106 20.90 29.45 -92.59
C GLN A 106 19.79 30.04 -93.46
N GLN A 107 18.97 30.96 -92.95
CA GLN A 107 17.96 31.68 -93.76
C GLN A 107 18.59 32.46 -94.92
N SER A 108 19.71 33.12 -94.67
CA SER A 108 20.47 33.84 -95.70
C SER A 108 21.03 32.88 -96.76
N ARG A 109 21.64 31.77 -96.35
CA ARG A 109 22.17 30.75 -97.28
C ARG A 109 21.07 30.04 -98.06
N LEU A 110 19.93 29.75 -97.44
CA LEU A 110 18.76 29.18 -98.13
C LEU A 110 18.23 30.14 -99.20
N SER A 111 18.22 31.44 -98.94
CA SER A 111 17.83 32.45 -99.94
C SER A 111 18.82 32.51 -101.11
N GLN A 112 20.13 32.35 -100.84
CA GLN A 112 21.15 32.22 -101.89
C GLN A 112 20.99 30.92 -102.70
N ALA A 113 20.73 29.80 -102.03
CA ALA A 113 20.46 28.52 -102.67
C ALA A 113 19.22 28.59 -103.57
N GLU A 114 18.14 29.24 -103.10
CA GLU A 114 16.91 29.45 -103.88
C GLU A 114 17.18 30.28 -105.15
N ALA A 115 17.95 31.36 -105.05
CA ALA A 115 18.31 32.18 -106.22
C ALA A 115 19.17 31.38 -107.24
N LEU A 116 20.12 30.57 -106.76
CA LEU A 116 20.94 29.70 -107.60
C LEU A 116 20.10 28.59 -108.26
N MET A 117 19.17 27.99 -107.51
CA MET A 117 18.24 27.00 -108.05
C MET A 117 17.32 27.61 -109.11
N ALA A 118 16.75 28.79 -108.87
CA ALA A 118 15.91 29.48 -109.86
C ALA A 118 16.69 29.76 -111.15
N THR A 119 17.94 30.22 -111.02
CA THR A 119 18.85 30.45 -112.16
C THR A 119 19.12 29.14 -112.91
N LYS A 120 19.40 28.05 -112.17
CA LYS A 120 19.64 26.73 -112.75
C LYS A 120 18.40 26.18 -113.45
N PHE A 121 17.22 26.31 -112.86
CA PHE A 121 15.96 25.88 -113.47
C PHE A 121 15.64 26.66 -114.75
N ALA A 122 15.92 27.96 -114.79
CA ALA A 122 15.75 28.77 -115.99
C ALA A 122 16.67 28.28 -117.13
N GLU A 123 17.92 27.92 -116.82
CA GLU A 123 18.88 27.34 -117.77
C GLU A 123 18.41 25.96 -118.28
N LEU A 124 18.01 25.07 -117.37
CA LEU A 124 17.48 23.75 -117.72
C LEU A 124 16.21 23.87 -118.59
N LYS A 125 15.26 24.73 -118.23
CA LYS A 125 14.03 24.96 -119.00
C LYS A 125 14.34 25.50 -120.40
N ARG A 126 15.21 26.51 -120.50
CA ARG A 126 15.59 27.11 -121.79
C ARG A 126 16.21 26.10 -122.74
N THR A 127 17.08 25.22 -122.24
CA THR A 127 17.73 24.18 -123.06
C THR A 127 16.75 23.08 -123.47
N ILE A 128 15.85 22.67 -122.58
CA ILE A 128 14.76 21.73 -122.90
C ILE A 128 13.84 22.30 -123.99
N ASP A 129 13.44 23.58 -123.87
CA ASP A 129 12.54 24.24 -124.82
C ASP A 129 13.20 24.41 -126.21
N LEU A 130 14.49 24.74 -126.25
CA LEU A 130 15.27 24.80 -127.50
C LEU A 130 15.39 23.43 -128.18
N ARG A 131 15.56 22.36 -127.41
CA ARG A 131 15.59 20.98 -127.92
C ARG A 131 14.21 20.55 -128.45
N LYS A 132 13.12 20.89 -127.76
CA LYS A 132 11.74 20.67 -128.22
C LYS A 132 11.43 21.41 -129.53
N GLY A 133 11.97 22.62 -129.69
CA GLY A 133 11.83 23.45 -130.89
C GLY A 133 12.72 23.05 -132.08
N GLY A 134 13.36 21.88 -132.05
CA GLY A 134 14.23 21.39 -133.13
C GLY A 134 15.63 22.03 -133.20
N ARG A 135 15.97 22.93 -132.28
CA ARG A 135 17.23 23.70 -132.26
C ARG A 135 18.27 23.03 -131.35
N ALA A 136 18.53 21.75 -131.60
CA ALA A 136 19.41 20.89 -130.80
C ALA A 136 20.83 21.47 -130.62
N GLY A 137 21.43 22.01 -131.69
CA GLY A 137 22.78 22.58 -131.64
C GLY A 137 22.89 23.80 -130.73
N GLU A 138 21.84 24.63 -130.65
CA GLU A 138 21.82 25.80 -129.77
C GLU A 138 21.62 25.43 -128.30
N ALA A 139 20.79 24.41 -128.02
CA ALA A 139 20.66 23.87 -126.67
C ALA A 139 22.00 23.31 -126.16
N LEU A 140 22.75 22.62 -127.03
CA LEU A 140 24.07 22.07 -126.68
C LEU A 140 25.11 23.17 -126.43
N ASN A 141 25.10 24.26 -127.22
CA ASN A 141 26.01 25.39 -127.01
C ASN A 141 25.82 26.06 -125.64
N ILE A 142 24.59 26.17 -125.13
CA ILE A 142 24.33 26.71 -123.80
C ILE A 142 24.94 25.82 -122.71
N VAL A 143 24.83 24.49 -122.85
CA VAL A 143 25.44 23.53 -121.92
C VAL A 143 26.97 23.55 -122.02
N LEU A 144 27.52 23.60 -123.23
CA LEU A 144 28.96 23.72 -123.48
C LEU A 144 29.55 25.04 -122.97
N GLY A 145 28.73 26.10 -122.85
CA GLY A 145 29.11 27.39 -122.27
C GLY A 145 29.43 27.35 -120.77
N GLY A 146 29.14 26.25 -120.08
CA GLY A 146 29.59 26.01 -118.70
C GLY A 146 28.90 26.82 -117.60
N GLU A 147 28.02 27.76 -117.93
CA GLU A 147 27.25 28.57 -116.96
C GLU A 147 26.38 27.70 -116.03
N GLY A 148 25.76 26.66 -116.57
CA GLY A 148 25.02 25.67 -115.78
C GLY A 148 25.88 24.92 -114.76
N LYS A 149 27.14 24.64 -115.08
CA LYS A 149 28.09 23.99 -114.17
C LYS A 149 28.50 24.94 -113.04
N LYS A 150 28.84 26.19 -113.37
CA LYS A 150 29.16 27.23 -112.36
C LYS A 150 28.03 27.41 -111.35
N THR A 151 26.79 27.45 -111.84
CA THR A 151 25.60 27.60 -110.98
C THR A 151 25.41 26.39 -110.05
N MET A 152 25.62 25.17 -110.53
CA MET A 152 25.55 23.95 -109.71
C MET A 152 26.70 23.82 -108.71
N ASP A 153 27.91 24.24 -109.08
CA ASP A 153 29.06 24.26 -108.18
C ASP A 153 28.86 25.31 -107.06
N ALA A 154 28.28 26.47 -107.40
CA ALA A 154 27.86 27.46 -106.42
C ALA A 154 26.75 26.93 -105.49
N LEU A 155 25.74 26.24 -106.04
CA LEU A 155 24.67 25.63 -105.25
C LEU A 155 25.22 24.55 -104.31
N ARG A 156 26.11 23.68 -104.80
CA ARG A 156 26.82 22.69 -103.98
C ARG A 156 27.59 23.36 -102.84
N THR A 157 28.29 24.45 -103.13
CA THR A 157 29.04 25.21 -102.12
C THR A 157 28.13 25.74 -101.02
N VAL A 158 26.97 26.32 -101.37
CA VAL A 158 26.01 26.84 -100.39
C VAL A 158 25.39 25.70 -99.57
N CYS A 159 24.94 24.61 -100.21
CA CYS A 159 24.41 23.44 -99.51
C CYS A 159 25.46 22.82 -98.57
N GLU A 160 26.72 22.73 -98.98
CA GLU A 160 27.81 22.27 -98.12
C GLU A 160 28.06 23.20 -96.95
N GLN A 161 27.98 24.53 -97.13
CA GLN A 161 28.09 25.47 -96.01
C GLN A 161 26.96 25.28 -95.00
N ILE A 162 25.72 25.13 -95.47
CA ILE A 162 24.56 24.83 -94.62
C ILE A 162 24.80 23.52 -93.86
N SER A 163 25.21 22.46 -94.55
CA SER A 163 25.47 21.15 -93.92
C SER A 163 26.66 21.16 -92.96
N ARG A 164 27.71 21.95 -93.22
CA ARG A 164 28.85 22.09 -92.30
C ARG A 164 28.42 22.73 -90.99
N GLU A 165 27.67 23.83 -91.05
CA GLU A 165 27.17 24.52 -89.85
C GLU A 165 26.20 23.63 -89.04
N GLU A 166 25.29 22.91 -89.69
CA GLU A 166 24.43 21.96 -88.98
C GLU A 166 25.19 20.79 -88.37
N ARG A 167 26.27 20.29 -89.00
CA ARG A 167 27.10 19.22 -88.41
C ARG A 167 27.87 19.71 -87.18
N GLU A 168 28.37 20.94 -87.19
CA GLU A 168 29.00 21.55 -86.01
C GLU A 168 27.98 21.74 -84.88
N LEU A 169 26.77 22.20 -85.21
CA LEU A 169 25.68 22.35 -84.26
C LEU A 169 25.23 20.99 -83.69
N LEU A 170 25.18 19.96 -84.52
CA LEU A 170 24.85 18.59 -84.12
C LEU A 170 25.84 18.07 -83.08
N SER A 171 27.14 18.18 -83.36
CA SER A 171 28.19 17.71 -82.45
C SER A 171 28.11 18.39 -81.07
N LYS A 172 27.80 19.70 -81.05
CA LYS A 172 27.59 20.43 -79.80
C LYS A 172 26.34 19.94 -79.05
N ARG A 173 25.21 19.77 -79.76
CA ARG A 173 23.94 19.30 -79.18
C ARG A 173 24.05 17.85 -78.68
N GLU A 174 24.82 16.99 -79.35
CA GLU A 174 25.10 15.61 -78.91
C GLU A 174 25.94 15.59 -77.63
N ALA A 175 27.00 16.41 -77.54
CA ALA A 175 27.81 16.53 -76.33
C ALA A 175 27.00 17.09 -75.14
N ASP A 176 26.14 18.09 -75.37
CA ASP A 176 25.25 18.65 -74.35
C ASP A 176 24.20 17.61 -73.88
N ALA A 177 23.66 16.80 -74.80
CA ALA A 177 22.74 15.70 -74.46
C ALA A 177 23.42 14.61 -73.63
N GLU A 178 24.67 14.25 -73.94
CA GLU A 178 25.43 13.25 -73.19
C GLU A 178 25.83 13.75 -71.78
N ALA A 179 26.22 15.03 -71.68
CA ALA A 179 26.53 15.66 -70.40
C ALA A 179 25.29 15.78 -69.49
N THR A 180 24.14 16.17 -70.05
CA THR A 180 22.87 16.23 -69.30
C THR A 180 22.40 14.84 -68.88
N SER A 181 22.52 13.83 -69.74
CA SER A 181 22.25 12.41 -69.42
C SER A 181 23.13 11.89 -68.27
N SER A 182 24.43 12.19 -68.30
CA SER A 182 25.37 11.77 -67.26
C SER A 182 25.09 12.44 -65.92
N ARG A 183 24.82 13.76 -65.93
CA ARG A 183 24.40 14.49 -64.72
C ARG A 183 23.10 13.95 -64.15
N ALA A 184 22.12 13.64 -64.99
CA ALA A 184 20.85 13.06 -64.58
C ALA A 184 21.04 11.74 -63.82
N LYS A 185 21.87 10.83 -64.35
CA LYS A 185 22.18 9.55 -63.70
C LYS A 185 22.83 9.74 -62.34
N ILE A 186 23.83 10.63 -62.24
CA ILE A 186 24.53 10.89 -60.98
C ILE A 186 23.59 11.47 -59.92
N THR A 187 22.76 12.45 -60.28
CA THR A 187 21.83 13.08 -59.32
C THR A 187 20.78 12.08 -58.79
N ILE A 188 20.21 11.25 -59.67
CA ILE A 188 19.19 10.26 -59.27
C ILE A 188 19.80 9.15 -58.42
N VAL A 189 20.90 8.55 -58.87
CA VAL A 189 21.55 7.44 -58.15
C VAL A 189 22.14 7.93 -56.82
N GLY A 190 22.86 9.06 -56.84
CA GLY A 190 23.46 9.65 -55.63
C GLY A 190 22.41 10.06 -54.60
N GLY A 191 21.32 10.69 -55.03
CA GLY A 191 20.21 11.06 -54.15
C GLY A 191 19.55 9.84 -53.52
N THR A 192 19.30 8.79 -54.30
CA THR A 192 18.65 7.55 -53.81
C THR A 192 19.53 6.83 -52.78
N VAL A 193 20.83 6.70 -53.05
CA VAL A 193 21.77 6.07 -52.11
C VAL A 193 21.87 6.87 -50.81
N LEU A 194 21.97 8.20 -50.88
CA LEU A 194 22.00 9.06 -49.69
C LEU A 194 20.73 8.92 -48.85
N CYS A 195 19.55 8.89 -49.50
CA CYS A 195 18.27 8.69 -48.83
C CYS A 195 18.20 7.31 -48.14
N LEU A 196 18.66 6.25 -48.80
CA LEU A 196 18.68 4.90 -48.24
C LEU A 196 19.61 4.81 -47.03
N LEU A 197 20.82 5.38 -47.12
CA LEU A 197 21.76 5.45 -46.00
C LEU A 197 21.17 6.21 -44.80
N PHE A 198 20.47 7.31 -45.06
CA PHE A 198 19.80 8.08 -44.01
C PHE A 198 18.69 7.26 -43.32
N VAL A 199 17.83 6.58 -44.09
CA VAL A 199 16.76 5.73 -43.54
C VAL A 199 17.32 4.60 -42.69
N VAL A 200 18.38 3.93 -43.17
CA VAL A 200 19.05 2.85 -42.42
C VAL A 200 19.69 3.39 -41.13
N ALA A 201 20.43 4.50 -41.21
CA ALA A 201 21.06 5.11 -40.04
C ALA A 201 20.02 5.56 -39.00
N ALA A 202 18.93 6.21 -39.44
CA ALA A 202 17.82 6.61 -38.58
C ALA A 202 17.16 5.40 -37.93
N GLY A 203 16.92 4.32 -38.69
CA GLY A 203 16.38 3.06 -38.19
C GLY A 203 17.26 2.44 -37.10
N ILE A 204 18.57 2.35 -37.33
CA ILE A 204 19.53 1.80 -36.34
C ILE A 204 19.56 2.64 -35.06
N LEU A 205 19.60 3.98 -35.18
CA LEU A 205 19.64 4.89 -34.03
C LEU A 205 18.36 4.79 -33.20
N ILE A 206 17.19 4.76 -33.85
CA ILE A 206 15.89 4.62 -33.20
C ILE A 206 15.84 3.28 -32.46
N THR A 207 16.15 2.17 -33.13
CA THR A 207 16.12 0.82 -32.53
C THR A 207 17.08 0.70 -31.36
N ARG A 208 18.35 1.11 -31.48
CA ARG A 208 19.31 1.06 -30.36
C ARG A 208 18.84 1.87 -29.15
N SER A 209 18.30 3.07 -29.39
CA SER A 209 17.80 3.91 -28.30
C SER A 209 16.57 3.34 -27.60
N LEU A 210 15.71 2.63 -28.36
CA LEU A 210 14.50 2.00 -27.85
C LEU A 210 14.83 0.76 -27.02
N THR A 211 15.66 -0.13 -27.56
CA THR A 211 16.09 -1.37 -26.90
C THR A 211 16.73 -1.10 -25.55
N GLY A 212 17.61 -0.08 -25.46
CA GLY A 212 18.23 0.30 -24.19
C GLY A 212 17.24 0.82 -23.14
N ARG A 213 16.32 1.72 -23.54
CA ARG A 213 15.33 2.30 -22.60
C ARG A 213 14.28 1.28 -22.16
N LEU A 214 13.77 0.47 -23.08
CA LEU A 214 12.84 -0.61 -22.73
C LEU A 214 13.52 -1.66 -21.86
N GLY A 215 14.78 -2.02 -22.15
CA GLY A 215 15.55 -2.97 -21.35
C GLY A 215 15.68 -2.54 -19.88
N MET A 216 16.00 -1.26 -19.62
CA MET A 216 16.06 -0.74 -18.25
C MET A 216 14.69 -0.73 -17.57
N ALA A 217 13.63 -0.30 -18.28
CA ALA A 217 12.28 -0.29 -17.72
C ALA A 217 11.80 -1.71 -17.36
N VAL A 218 12.02 -2.67 -18.25
CA VAL A 218 11.72 -4.10 -18.01
C VAL A 218 12.55 -4.64 -16.84
N GLY A 219 13.83 -4.29 -16.74
CA GLY A 219 14.67 -4.67 -15.60
C GLY A 219 14.16 -4.12 -14.27
N HIS A 220 13.71 -2.87 -14.25
CA HIS A 220 13.07 -2.28 -13.07
C HIS A 220 11.77 -2.99 -12.68
N VAL A 221 10.86 -3.25 -13.63
CA VAL A 221 9.62 -3.99 -13.34
C VAL A 221 9.93 -5.39 -12.80
N GLN A 222 10.94 -6.06 -13.35
CA GLN A 222 11.35 -7.39 -12.91
C GLN A 222 11.92 -7.37 -11.48
N SER A 223 12.76 -6.38 -11.15
CA SER A 223 13.27 -6.19 -9.78
C SER A 223 12.14 -5.85 -8.80
N SER A 224 11.29 -4.88 -9.13
CA SER A 224 10.16 -4.49 -8.27
C SER A 224 9.15 -5.63 -8.09
N SER A 225 8.95 -6.48 -9.10
CA SER A 225 8.12 -7.68 -8.98
C SER A 225 8.73 -8.69 -8.02
N ALA A 226 10.05 -8.87 -8.02
CA ALA A 226 10.74 -9.74 -7.07
C ALA A 226 10.65 -9.20 -5.63
N GLU A 227 10.83 -7.89 -5.45
CA GLU A 227 10.64 -7.22 -4.15
C GLU A 227 9.20 -7.35 -3.66
N LEU A 228 8.21 -7.16 -4.53
CA LEU A 228 6.79 -7.37 -4.19
C LEU A 228 6.50 -8.81 -3.78
N GLN A 229 7.09 -9.81 -4.47
CA GLN A 229 6.93 -11.21 -4.07
C GLN A 229 7.53 -11.47 -2.69
N ALA A 230 8.73 -10.96 -2.41
CA ALA A 230 9.37 -11.12 -1.10
C ALA A 230 8.53 -10.47 0.01
N ALA A 231 8.08 -9.22 -0.21
CA ALA A 231 7.26 -8.48 0.74
C ALA A 231 5.92 -9.19 1.01
N ALA A 232 5.22 -9.63 -0.04
CA ALA A 232 3.94 -10.32 0.09
C ALA A 232 4.09 -11.70 0.76
N SER A 233 5.17 -12.44 0.48
CA SER A 233 5.48 -13.71 1.17
C SER A 233 5.73 -13.51 2.67
N GLN A 234 6.50 -12.48 3.02
CA GLN A 234 6.75 -12.11 4.41
C GLN A 234 5.46 -11.68 5.12
N GLN A 235 4.62 -10.90 4.45
CA GLN A 235 3.34 -10.45 5.00
C GLN A 235 2.35 -11.60 5.19
N ALA A 236 2.31 -12.57 4.27
CA ALA A 236 1.51 -13.79 4.43
C ALA A 236 1.99 -14.65 5.62
N THR A 237 3.31 -14.77 5.81
CA THR A 237 3.89 -15.48 6.95
C THR A 237 3.55 -14.78 8.27
N GLY A 238 3.75 -13.45 8.33
CA GLY A 238 3.41 -12.65 9.50
C GLY A 238 1.92 -12.71 9.84
N ALA A 239 1.03 -12.73 8.83
CA ALA A 239 -0.39 -12.93 9.04
C ALA A 239 -0.69 -14.31 9.68
N ARG A 240 -0.03 -15.39 9.26
CA ARG A 240 -0.22 -16.71 9.90
C ARG A 240 0.23 -16.74 11.35
N GLU A 241 1.38 -16.13 11.65
CA GLU A 241 1.88 -16.00 13.02
C GLU A 241 0.90 -15.20 13.88
N GLN A 242 0.39 -14.08 13.35
CA GLN A 242 -0.61 -13.26 14.01
C GLN A 242 -1.93 -14.01 14.24
N ALA A 243 -2.38 -14.83 13.29
CA ALA A 243 -3.57 -15.65 13.45
C ALA A 243 -3.40 -16.68 14.58
N SER A 244 -2.22 -17.31 14.67
CA SER A 244 -1.90 -18.22 15.78
C SER A 244 -1.91 -17.50 17.12
N ALA A 245 -1.29 -16.32 17.20
CA ALA A 245 -1.31 -15.49 18.41
C ALA A 245 -2.73 -15.07 18.80
N MET A 246 -3.59 -14.70 17.84
CA MET A 246 -5.00 -14.40 18.12
C MET A 246 -5.76 -15.61 18.66
N SER A 247 -5.49 -16.82 18.16
CA SER A 247 -6.10 -18.04 18.69
C SER A 247 -5.68 -18.31 20.13
N GLU A 248 -4.41 -18.07 20.47
CA GLU A 248 -3.91 -18.20 21.84
C GLU A 248 -4.56 -17.18 22.77
N ILE A 249 -4.59 -15.90 22.38
CA ILE A 249 -5.26 -14.83 23.16
C ILE A 249 -6.75 -15.13 23.35
N SER A 250 -7.43 -15.63 22.32
CA SER A 250 -8.84 -16.03 22.41
C SER A 250 -9.06 -17.10 23.48
N THR A 251 -8.16 -18.08 23.55
CA THR A 251 -8.17 -19.14 24.57
C THR A 251 -7.97 -18.54 25.97
N THR A 252 -6.95 -17.70 26.15
CA THR A 252 -6.67 -17.03 27.43
C THR A 252 -7.83 -16.15 27.88
N ILE A 253 -8.50 -15.43 26.98
CA ILE A 253 -9.66 -14.60 27.31
C ILE A 253 -10.87 -15.45 27.70
N SER A 254 -11.08 -16.58 27.03
CA SER A 254 -12.11 -17.54 27.43
C SER A 254 -11.84 -18.09 28.83
N GLU A 255 -10.59 -18.45 29.14
CA GLU A 255 -10.18 -18.88 30.48
C GLU A 255 -10.34 -17.76 31.52
N LEU A 256 -10.04 -16.51 31.16
CA LEU A 256 -10.23 -15.35 32.03
C LEU A 256 -11.73 -15.14 32.34
N GLY A 257 -12.61 -15.35 31.36
CA GLY A 257 -14.07 -15.31 31.59
C GLY A 257 -14.58 -16.44 32.49
N VAL A 258 -13.93 -17.61 32.49
CA VAL A 258 -14.24 -18.71 33.43
C VAL A 258 -13.74 -18.39 34.83
N THR A 259 -12.49 -17.96 34.97
CA THR A 259 -11.88 -17.64 36.27
C THR A 259 -12.57 -16.45 36.94
N SER A 260 -12.96 -15.42 36.18
CA SER A 260 -13.76 -14.30 36.69
C SER A 260 -15.09 -14.78 37.29
N ARG A 261 -15.84 -15.66 36.60
CA ARG A 261 -17.07 -16.24 37.18
C ARG A 261 -16.79 -17.04 38.45
N GLN A 262 -15.72 -17.82 38.48
CA GLN A 262 -15.33 -18.60 39.66
C GLN A 262 -14.96 -17.70 40.86
N ILE A 263 -14.31 -16.56 40.61
CA ILE A 263 -14.00 -15.57 41.65
C ILE A 263 -15.29 -14.95 42.19
N ALA A 264 -16.23 -14.58 41.33
CA ALA A 264 -17.53 -14.03 41.74
C ALA A 264 -18.31 -15.02 42.63
N GLU A 265 -18.38 -16.31 42.23
CA GLU A 265 -19.00 -17.35 43.06
C GLU A 265 -18.29 -17.54 44.40
N SER A 266 -16.95 -17.46 44.41
CA SER A 266 -16.17 -17.56 45.64
C SER A 266 -16.39 -16.37 46.56
N ALA A 267 -16.47 -15.17 46.00
CA ALA A 267 -16.81 -13.94 46.73
C ALA A 267 -18.19 -14.08 47.38
N GLN A 268 -19.19 -14.57 46.63
CA GLN A 268 -20.53 -14.80 47.16
C GLN A 268 -20.56 -15.84 48.31
N ARG A 269 -19.76 -16.92 48.21
CA ARG A 269 -19.59 -17.86 49.33
C ARG A 269 -18.96 -17.20 50.55
N VAL A 270 -17.96 -16.34 50.38
CA VAL A 270 -17.34 -15.61 51.48
C VAL A 270 -18.32 -14.63 52.13
N ALA A 271 -19.16 -13.93 51.35
CA ALA A 271 -20.23 -13.08 51.90
C ALA A 271 -21.19 -13.89 52.79
N GLN A 272 -21.61 -15.07 52.34
CA GLN A 272 -22.51 -15.92 53.13
C GLN A 272 -21.86 -16.36 54.45
N ILE A 273 -20.60 -16.80 54.40
CA ILE A 273 -19.84 -17.20 55.61
C ILE A 273 -19.67 -16.00 56.55
N ALA A 274 -19.40 -14.81 56.01
CA ALA A 274 -19.31 -13.58 56.79
C ALA A 274 -20.64 -13.29 57.51
N GLU A 275 -21.77 -13.40 56.81
CA GLU A 275 -23.10 -13.18 57.41
C GLU A 275 -23.45 -14.21 58.50
N GLU A 276 -23.11 -15.48 58.30
CA GLU A 276 -23.23 -16.52 59.32
C GLU A 276 -22.33 -16.23 60.54
N THR A 277 -21.09 -15.79 60.30
CA THR A 277 -20.14 -15.39 61.36
C THR A 277 -20.66 -14.19 62.16
N ALA A 278 -21.20 -13.16 61.50
CA ALA A 278 -21.82 -12.02 62.16
C ALA A 278 -23.02 -12.43 63.03
N ARG A 279 -23.85 -13.37 62.56
CA ARG A 279 -24.96 -13.92 63.36
C ARG A 279 -24.44 -14.67 64.58
N ALA A 280 -23.42 -15.51 64.43
CA ALA A 280 -22.80 -16.23 65.53
C ALA A 280 -22.18 -15.28 66.57
N ALA A 281 -21.47 -14.24 66.13
CA ALA A 281 -20.85 -13.24 67.00
C ALA A 281 -21.91 -12.47 67.81
N ARG A 282 -22.99 -12.00 67.17
CA ARG A 282 -24.12 -11.34 67.87
C ARG A 282 -24.83 -12.27 68.86
N SER A 283 -24.97 -13.55 68.51
CA SER A 283 -25.51 -14.55 69.45
C SER A 283 -24.59 -14.80 70.63
N GLY A 284 -23.27 -14.79 70.40
CA GLY A 284 -22.24 -14.89 71.44
C GLY A 284 -22.27 -13.70 72.39
N GLU A 285 -22.32 -12.48 71.85
CA GLU A 285 -22.49 -11.23 72.60
C GLU A 285 -23.74 -11.29 73.50
N GLY A 286 -24.90 -11.67 72.96
CA GLY A 286 -26.13 -11.82 73.76
C GLY A 286 -26.07 -12.93 74.81
N THR A 287 -25.19 -13.93 74.65
CA THR A 287 -24.94 -14.96 75.68
C THR A 287 -24.05 -14.41 76.79
N VAL A 288 -23.04 -13.62 76.43
CA VAL A 288 -22.15 -12.94 77.38
C VAL A 288 -22.92 -11.93 78.22
N ASP A 289 -23.82 -11.14 77.62
CA ASP A 289 -24.68 -10.19 78.35
C ASP A 289 -25.51 -10.89 79.44
N LYS A 290 -26.11 -12.05 79.12
CA LYS A 290 -26.85 -12.88 80.09
C LYS A 290 -25.93 -13.42 81.20
N GLY A 291 -24.71 -13.83 80.84
CA GLY A 291 -23.69 -14.26 81.81
C GLY A 291 -23.28 -13.12 82.75
N GLN A 292 -23.08 -11.92 82.22
CA GLN A 292 -22.73 -10.72 82.98
C GLN A 292 -23.85 -10.31 83.94
N ALA A 293 -25.11 -10.37 83.50
CA ALA A 293 -26.28 -10.16 84.38
C ALA A 293 -26.31 -11.19 85.52
N SER A 294 -26.05 -12.47 85.21
CA SER A 294 -26.03 -13.55 86.21
C SER A 294 -24.90 -13.37 87.23
N ILE A 295 -23.71 -12.93 86.81
CA ILE A 295 -22.60 -12.58 87.72
C ILE A 295 -22.95 -11.38 88.61
N ALA A 296 -23.64 -10.37 88.07
CA ALA A 296 -24.11 -9.24 88.86
C ALA A 296 -25.14 -9.66 89.92
N ASP A 297 -26.02 -10.61 89.60
CA ASP A 297 -26.94 -11.22 90.57
C ASP A 297 -26.19 -12.00 91.67
N ILE A 298 -25.21 -12.82 91.29
CA ILE A 298 -24.36 -13.56 92.24
C ILE A 298 -23.64 -12.58 93.18
N ARG A 299 -23.06 -11.50 92.65
CA ARG A 299 -22.39 -10.47 93.45
C ARG A 299 -23.33 -9.90 94.52
N ARG A 300 -24.55 -9.52 94.13
CA ARG A 300 -25.57 -9.02 95.06
C ARG A 300 -25.89 -10.03 96.15
N GLN A 301 -26.00 -11.30 95.80
CA GLN A 301 -26.27 -12.38 96.74
C GLN A 301 -25.09 -12.64 97.69
N THR A 302 -23.85 -12.54 97.21
CA THR A 302 -22.63 -12.58 98.02
C THR A 302 -22.61 -11.45 99.04
N ASP A 303 -22.90 -10.22 98.62
CA ASP A 303 -22.97 -9.04 99.52
C ASP A 303 -24.06 -9.20 100.61
N GLN A 304 -25.20 -9.80 100.26
CA GLN A 304 -26.27 -10.14 101.21
C GLN A 304 -25.81 -11.18 102.24
N VAL A 305 -25.09 -12.23 101.82
CA VAL A 305 -24.55 -13.24 102.73
C VAL A 305 -23.57 -12.62 103.71
N VAL A 306 -22.66 -11.75 103.25
CA VAL A 306 -21.74 -11.01 104.14
C VAL A 306 -22.53 -10.21 105.17
N THR A 307 -23.56 -9.47 104.73
CA THR A 307 -24.40 -8.66 105.61
C THR A 307 -25.11 -9.51 106.68
N HIS A 308 -25.70 -10.64 106.30
CA HIS A 308 -26.37 -11.55 107.23
C HIS A 308 -25.39 -12.21 108.21
N MET A 309 -24.19 -12.58 107.77
CA MET A 309 -23.16 -13.15 108.63
C MET A 309 -22.64 -12.13 109.66
N LEU A 310 -22.48 -10.86 109.28
CA LEU A 310 -22.12 -9.80 110.21
C LEU A 310 -23.21 -9.55 111.26
N ASP A 311 -24.49 -9.57 110.86
CA ASP A 311 -25.62 -9.46 111.82
C ASP A 311 -25.68 -10.67 112.76
N LEU A 312 -25.47 -11.89 112.25
CA LEU A 312 -25.39 -13.10 113.06
C LEU A 312 -24.20 -13.05 114.03
N GLY A 313 -23.04 -12.56 113.59
CA GLY A 313 -21.88 -12.34 114.45
C GLY A 313 -22.17 -11.39 115.61
N ARG A 314 -22.87 -10.28 115.34
CA ARG A 314 -23.31 -9.33 116.39
C ARG A 314 -24.32 -9.96 117.35
N LYS A 315 -25.34 -10.66 116.84
CA LYS A 315 -26.33 -11.37 117.69
C LYS A 315 -25.68 -12.44 118.57
N SER A 316 -24.71 -13.19 118.04
CA SER A 316 -23.95 -14.17 118.82
C SER A 316 -23.10 -13.52 119.92
N GLN A 317 -22.54 -12.33 119.68
CA GLN A 317 -21.84 -11.55 120.69
C GLN A 317 -22.79 -11.05 121.79
N GLU A 318 -23.97 -10.56 121.43
CA GLU A 318 -25.02 -10.16 122.38
C GLU A 318 -25.46 -11.33 123.27
N ILE A 319 -25.69 -12.52 122.68
CA ILE A 319 -26.02 -13.73 123.44
C ILE A 319 -24.86 -14.12 124.37
N GLY A 320 -23.62 -14.03 123.92
CA GLY A 320 -22.44 -14.25 124.75
C GLY A 320 -22.43 -13.39 126.01
N ALA A 321 -22.71 -12.09 125.87
CA ALA A 321 -22.81 -11.15 126.99
C ALA A 321 -23.97 -11.51 127.95
N VAL A 322 -25.12 -11.96 127.43
CA VAL A 322 -26.23 -12.44 128.27
C VAL A 322 -25.82 -13.68 129.06
N LEU A 323 -25.08 -14.61 128.45
CA LEU A 323 -24.57 -15.81 129.12
C LEU A 323 -23.54 -15.45 130.21
N ASP A 324 -22.81 -14.34 130.11
CA ASP A 324 -21.89 -13.87 131.16
C ASP A 324 -22.70 -13.51 132.40
N ILE A 325 -23.78 -12.74 132.22
CA ILE A 325 -24.71 -12.35 133.28
C ILE A 325 -25.40 -13.58 133.89
N VAL A 326 -25.86 -14.53 133.08
CA VAL A 326 -26.51 -15.76 133.60
C VAL A 326 -25.53 -16.62 134.39
N SER A 327 -24.26 -16.70 133.96
CA SER A 327 -23.23 -17.42 134.70
C SER A 327 -22.95 -16.76 136.05
N GLU A 328 -22.87 -15.42 136.08
CA GLU A 328 -22.71 -14.64 137.31
C GLU A 328 -23.91 -14.85 138.25
N LEU A 329 -25.14 -14.78 137.73
CA LEU A 329 -26.34 -15.03 138.51
C LEU A 329 -26.40 -16.46 139.07
N ALA A 330 -25.96 -17.46 138.30
CA ALA A 330 -25.87 -18.84 138.76
C ALA A 330 -24.84 -18.98 139.89
N GLU A 331 -23.68 -18.34 139.78
CA GLU A 331 -22.66 -18.33 140.82
C GLU A 331 -23.13 -17.60 142.08
N GLN A 332 -23.77 -16.43 141.95
CA GLN A 332 -24.40 -15.72 143.07
C GLN A 332 -25.49 -16.57 143.74
N THR A 333 -26.32 -17.26 142.96
CA THR A 333 -27.36 -18.16 143.48
C THR A 333 -26.74 -19.36 144.21
N ASN A 334 -25.63 -19.89 143.71
CA ASN A 334 -24.86 -20.96 144.36
C ASN A 334 -24.30 -20.50 145.72
N ILE A 335 -23.73 -19.29 145.78
CA ILE A 335 -23.23 -18.69 147.03
C ILE A 335 -24.38 -18.44 148.02
N LEU A 336 -25.51 -17.89 147.55
CA LEU A 336 -26.71 -17.71 148.38
C LEU A 336 -27.21 -19.03 148.95
N ALA A 337 -27.24 -20.08 148.13
CA ALA A 337 -27.65 -21.41 148.52
C ALA A 337 -26.71 -22.03 149.56
N ILE A 338 -25.39 -21.88 149.40
CA ILE A 338 -24.38 -22.31 150.39
C ILE A 338 -24.61 -21.58 151.72
N ASN A 339 -24.79 -20.26 151.70
CA ASN A 339 -25.05 -19.48 152.91
C ASN A 339 -26.35 -19.92 153.60
N ALA A 340 -27.41 -20.19 152.83
CA ALA A 340 -28.67 -20.71 153.35
C ALA A 340 -28.53 -22.13 153.95
N THR A 341 -27.73 -23.01 153.35
CA THR A 341 -27.44 -24.35 153.89
C THR A 341 -26.64 -24.29 155.19
N ILE A 342 -25.67 -23.36 155.28
CA ILE A 342 -24.88 -23.12 156.50
C ILE A 342 -25.81 -22.62 157.63
N GLU A 343 -26.61 -21.59 157.38
CA GLU A 343 -27.53 -21.02 158.37
C GLU A 343 -28.58 -22.05 158.82
N ALA A 344 -29.10 -22.84 157.88
CA ALA A 344 -30.03 -23.93 158.18
C ALA A 344 -29.39 -25.06 159.00
N SER A 345 -28.09 -25.31 158.86
CA SER A 345 -27.34 -26.25 159.70
C SER A 345 -27.07 -25.70 161.10
N GLY A 346 -26.90 -24.38 161.23
CA GLY A 346 -26.77 -23.68 162.51
C GLY A 346 -28.05 -23.69 163.36
N ALA A 347 -29.22 -23.76 162.73
CA ALA A 347 -30.53 -23.77 163.40
C ALA A 347 -31.00 -25.14 163.93
N GLY A 348 -30.19 -26.20 163.84
CA GLY A 348 -30.51 -27.53 164.41
C GLY A 348 -31.73 -28.21 163.77
N GLU A 349 -32.63 -28.81 164.57
CA GLU A 349 -33.76 -29.62 164.06
C GLU A 349 -34.77 -28.80 163.23
N ALA A 350 -34.94 -27.51 163.55
CA ALA A 350 -35.86 -26.60 162.86
C ALA A 350 -35.38 -26.20 161.44
N GLY A 351 -34.07 -26.19 161.20
CA GLY A 351 -33.47 -25.83 159.91
C GLY A 351 -33.43 -26.97 158.89
N ARG A 352 -33.70 -28.22 159.29
CA ARG A 352 -33.50 -29.41 158.44
C ARG A 352 -34.27 -29.38 157.12
N ARG A 353 -35.50 -28.85 157.10
CA ARG A 353 -36.28 -28.71 155.84
C ARG A 353 -35.77 -27.57 154.96
N PHE A 354 -35.25 -26.49 155.53
CA PHE A 354 -34.64 -25.39 154.80
C PHE A 354 -33.29 -25.78 154.18
N ALA A 355 -32.49 -26.58 154.89
CA ALA A 355 -31.23 -27.10 154.37
C ALA A 355 -31.42 -27.95 153.10
N VAL A 356 -32.49 -28.76 153.04
CA VAL A 356 -32.82 -29.55 151.83
C VAL A 356 -33.19 -28.66 150.65
N VAL A 357 -33.97 -27.60 150.87
CA VAL A 357 -34.33 -26.64 149.82
C VAL A 357 -33.10 -25.86 149.34
N ALA A 358 -32.25 -25.41 150.26
CA ALA A 358 -31.01 -24.71 149.93
C ALA A 358 -30.04 -25.61 149.12
N GLU A 359 -29.89 -26.88 149.49
CA GLU A 359 -29.10 -27.85 148.73
C GLU A 359 -29.67 -28.12 147.32
N GLU A 360 -31.00 -28.12 147.16
CA GLU A 360 -31.63 -28.26 145.84
C GLU A 360 -31.45 -27.01 144.95
N ILE A 361 -31.50 -25.80 145.55
CA ILE A 361 -31.17 -24.55 144.85
C ILE A 361 -29.69 -24.55 144.45
N ARG A 362 -28.79 -25.05 145.31
CA ARG A 362 -27.36 -25.19 145.01
C ARG A 362 -27.13 -26.09 143.79
N LYS A 363 -27.75 -27.28 143.78
CA LYS A 363 -27.68 -28.21 142.63
C LYS A 363 -28.27 -27.61 141.36
N LEU A 364 -29.36 -26.84 141.47
CA LEU A 364 -29.94 -26.13 140.34
C LEU A 364 -28.98 -25.06 139.80
N ALA A 365 -28.36 -24.27 140.68
CA ALA A 365 -27.37 -23.26 140.32
C ALA A 365 -26.13 -23.87 139.64
N ASP A 366 -25.58 -24.97 140.19
CA ASP A 366 -24.49 -25.75 139.57
C ASP A 366 -24.89 -26.25 138.16
N ARG A 367 -26.14 -26.73 138.00
CA ARG A 367 -26.67 -27.22 136.72
C ARG A 367 -26.90 -26.09 135.71
N VAL A 368 -27.34 -24.92 136.17
CA VAL A 368 -27.47 -23.70 135.35
C VAL A 368 -26.09 -23.20 134.90
N ALA A 369 -25.10 -23.16 135.79
CA ALA A 369 -23.74 -22.78 135.47
C ALA A 369 -23.11 -23.73 134.44
N ALA A 370 -23.25 -25.04 134.63
CA ALA A 370 -22.79 -26.06 133.68
C ALA A 370 -23.47 -25.94 132.32
N SER A 371 -24.78 -25.71 132.29
CA SER A 371 -25.54 -25.52 131.05
C SER A 371 -25.13 -24.23 130.33
N THR A 372 -24.95 -23.13 131.07
CA THR A 372 -24.49 -21.83 130.55
C THR A 372 -23.10 -21.94 129.93
N LYS A 373 -22.20 -22.72 130.54
CA LYS A 373 -20.88 -23.04 129.97
C LYS A 373 -20.99 -23.84 128.67
N GLY A 374 -21.89 -24.82 128.60
CA GLY A 374 -22.17 -25.58 127.39
C GLY A 374 -22.72 -24.72 126.25
N ILE A 375 -23.67 -23.82 126.55
CA ILE A 375 -24.23 -22.87 125.56
C ILE A 375 -23.15 -21.86 125.13
N ARG A 376 -22.29 -21.38 126.04
CA ARG A 376 -21.17 -20.48 125.68
C ARG A 376 -20.24 -21.12 124.65
N ALA A 377 -19.86 -22.39 124.86
CA ALA A 377 -19.05 -23.11 123.88
C ALA A 377 -19.71 -23.19 122.49
N GLN A 378 -21.03 -23.44 122.44
CA GLN A 378 -21.78 -23.43 121.17
C GLN A 378 -21.81 -22.03 120.52
N ILE A 379 -21.93 -20.96 121.31
CA ILE A 379 -21.89 -19.59 120.79
C ILE A 379 -20.51 -19.24 120.23
N ASP A 380 -19.44 -19.67 120.89
CA ASP A 380 -18.07 -19.48 120.39
C ASP A 380 -17.84 -20.28 119.08
N ASP A 381 -18.35 -21.51 118.99
CA ASP A 381 -18.34 -22.30 117.75
C ASP A 381 -19.10 -21.58 116.62
N VAL A 382 -20.29 -21.04 116.90
CA VAL A 382 -21.07 -20.24 115.95
C VAL A 382 -20.29 -19.01 115.49
N ARG A 383 -19.61 -18.29 116.40
CA ARG A 383 -18.77 -17.14 116.05
C ARG A 383 -17.59 -17.54 115.15
N GLY A 384 -16.94 -18.68 115.45
CA GLY A 384 -15.88 -19.24 114.61
C GLY A 384 -16.36 -19.60 113.21
N ALA A 385 -17.53 -20.23 113.11
CA ALA A 385 -18.18 -20.56 111.85
C ALA A 385 -18.57 -19.31 111.04
N VAL A 386 -19.12 -18.28 111.71
CA VAL A 386 -19.45 -16.99 111.07
C VAL A 386 -18.19 -16.35 110.49
N ASN A 387 -17.11 -16.25 111.26
CA ASN A 387 -15.86 -15.63 110.78
C ASN A 387 -15.28 -16.39 109.57
N THR A 388 -15.25 -17.72 109.66
CA THR A 388 -14.78 -18.57 108.54
C THR A 388 -15.66 -18.38 107.30
N THR A 389 -16.97 -18.26 107.46
CA THR A 389 -17.91 -18.04 106.36
C THR A 389 -17.73 -16.65 105.74
N VAL A 390 -17.50 -15.61 106.54
CA VAL A 390 -17.20 -14.26 106.03
C VAL A 390 -15.93 -14.28 105.18
N MET A 391 -14.84 -14.88 105.66
CA MET A 391 -13.60 -14.98 104.88
C MET A 391 -13.79 -15.75 103.55
N ALA A 392 -14.52 -16.87 103.59
CA ALA A 392 -14.83 -17.64 102.39
C ALA A 392 -15.69 -16.82 101.41
N THR A 393 -16.62 -16.03 101.92
CA THR A 393 -17.51 -15.17 101.12
C THR A 393 -16.75 -13.97 100.52
N GLU A 394 -15.81 -13.36 101.23
CA GLU A 394 -14.91 -12.32 100.68
C GLU A 394 -14.04 -12.87 99.55
N SER A 395 -13.50 -14.07 99.71
CA SER A 395 -12.76 -14.75 98.65
C SER A 395 -13.68 -15.03 97.44
N GLY A 396 -14.91 -15.48 97.70
CA GLY A 396 -15.95 -15.63 96.68
C GLY A 396 -16.27 -14.33 95.94
N ALA A 397 -16.41 -13.21 96.66
CA ALA A 397 -16.65 -11.89 96.07
C ALA A 397 -15.53 -11.48 95.10
N LYS A 398 -14.26 -11.72 95.47
CA LYS A 398 -13.12 -11.50 94.58
C LYS A 398 -13.19 -12.36 93.32
N ALA A 399 -13.56 -13.63 93.44
CA ALA A 399 -13.72 -14.53 92.29
C ALA A 399 -14.86 -14.07 91.35
N VAL A 400 -15.96 -13.58 91.91
CA VAL A 400 -17.08 -13.01 91.15
C VAL A 400 -16.66 -11.74 90.41
N ASP A 401 -15.92 -10.83 91.06
CA ASP A 401 -15.37 -9.63 90.42
C ASP A 401 -14.39 -9.96 89.29
N GLN A 402 -13.55 -10.98 89.46
CA GLN A 402 -12.66 -11.46 88.41
C GLN A 402 -13.47 -12.05 87.23
N GLY A 403 -14.49 -12.86 87.51
CA GLY A 403 -15.39 -13.39 86.50
C GLY A 403 -16.09 -12.29 85.70
N ALA A 404 -16.56 -11.22 86.38
CA ALA A 404 -17.18 -10.07 85.73
C ALA A 404 -16.24 -9.40 84.71
N ARG A 405 -14.96 -9.24 85.05
CA ARG A 405 -13.95 -8.67 84.14
C ARG A 405 -13.69 -9.58 82.94
N GLN A 406 -13.58 -10.89 83.16
CA GLN A 406 -13.43 -11.86 82.08
C GLN A 406 -14.59 -11.84 81.09
N PHE A 407 -15.84 -11.77 81.57
CA PHE A 407 -17.00 -11.63 80.67
C PHE A 407 -16.95 -10.33 79.87
N ALA A 408 -16.52 -9.21 80.48
CA ALA A 408 -16.37 -7.95 79.75
C ALA A 408 -15.30 -8.03 78.65
N GLU A 409 -14.18 -8.73 78.88
CA GLU A 409 -13.16 -8.99 77.86
C GLU A 409 -13.71 -9.85 76.71
N VAL A 410 -14.48 -10.89 77.01
CA VAL A 410 -15.12 -11.74 75.99
C VAL A 410 -16.17 -10.95 75.18
N ALA A 411 -16.92 -10.05 75.81
CA ALA A 411 -17.86 -9.16 75.11
C ALA A 411 -17.14 -8.28 74.07
N LEU A 412 -16.00 -7.69 74.47
CA LEU A 412 -15.16 -6.89 73.56
C LEU A 412 -14.63 -7.73 72.39
N ALA A 413 -14.25 -8.98 72.63
CA ALA A 413 -13.79 -9.89 71.57
C ALA A 413 -14.90 -10.19 70.55
N PHE A 414 -16.14 -10.47 70.98
CA PHE A 414 -17.26 -10.67 70.05
C PHE A 414 -17.58 -9.43 69.23
N LYS A 415 -17.49 -8.24 69.85
CA LYS A 415 -17.66 -6.97 69.13
C LYS A 415 -16.59 -6.77 68.05
N GLN A 416 -15.31 -7.05 68.37
CA GLN A 416 -14.23 -7.01 67.38
C GLN A 416 -14.44 -7.99 66.22
N ILE A 417 -14.95 -9.20 66.50
CA ILE A 417 -15.31 -10.17 65.45
C ILE A 417 -16.40 -9.59 64.54
N ALA A 418 -17.44 -8.96 65.11
CA ALA A 418 -18.50 -8.35 64.31
C ALA A 418 -17.98 -7.21 63.41
N ASP A 419 -17.07 -6.37 63.91
CA ASP A 419 -16.44 -5.31 63.13
C ASP A 419 -15.58 -5.87 61.99
N LEU A 420 -14.76 -6.90 62.26
CA LEU A 420 -13.95 -7.59 61.25
C LEU A 420 -14.81 -8.23 60.14
N VAL A 421 -15.96 -8.79 60.51
CA VAL A 421 -16.93 -9.35 59.55
C VAL A 421 -17.52 -8.25 58.67
N GLY A 422 -17.75 -7.05 59.23
CA GLY A 422 -18.17 -5.87 58.46
C GLY A 422 -17.16 -5.53 57.37
N THR A 423 -15.89 -5.38 57.73
CA THR A 423 -14.79 -5.11 56.79
C THR A 423 -14.66 -6.21 55.73
N THR A 424 -14.83 -7.49 56.13
CA THR A 424 -14.77 -8.63 55.20
C THR A 424 -15.90 -8.55 54.16
N THR A 425 -17.10 -8.12 54.59
CA THR A 425 -18.25 -7.95 53.71
C THR A 425 -18.04 -6.82 52.70
N GLU A 426 -17.41 -5.72 53.12
CA GLU A 426 -17.03 -4.62 52.22
C GLU A 426 -16.00 -5.06 51.17
N ALA A 427 -14.96 -5.78 51.59
CA ALA A 427 -13.95 -6.33 50.69
C ALA A 427 -14.56 -7.28 49.64
N VAL A 428 -15.53 -8.10 50.04
CA VAL A 428 -16.26 -9.00 49.12
C VAL A 428 -17.02 -8.20 48.06
N ARG A 429 -17.71 -7.11 48.43
CA ARG A 429 -18.41 -6.25 47.46
C ARG A 429 -17.45 -5.61 46.45
N GLU A 430 -16.27 -5.21 46.89
CA GLU A 430 -15.23 -4.65 46.00
C GLU A 430 -14.71 -5.71 45.02
N ILE A 431 -14.51 -6.94 45.50
CA ILE A 431 -14.14 -8.08 44.65
C ILE A 431 -15.24 -8.33 43.62
N GLU A 432 -16.52 -8.40 44.01
CA GLU A 432 -17.63 -8.61 43.07
C GLU A 432 -17.68 -7.53 41.98
N LEU A 433 -17.52 -6.24 42.35
CA LEU A 433 -17.49 -5.14 41.39
C LEU A 433 -16.31 -5.25 40.42
N SER A 434 -15.11 -5.50 40.94
CA SER A 434 -13.89 -5.66 40.14
C SER A 434 -14.00 -6.86 39.20
N THR A 435 -14.57 -7.96 39.67
CA THR A 435 -14.77 -9.19 38.90
C THR A 435 -15.77 -8.95 37.76
N LYS A 436 -16.84 -8.19 38.01
CA LYS A 436 -17.81 -7.78 36.98
C LYS A 436 -17.16 -6.88 35.91
N GLN A 437 -16.28 -5.96 36.31
CA GLN A 437 -15.52 -5.13 35.38
C GLN A 437 -14.55 -5.97 34.55
N GLN A 438 -13.84 -6.92 35.17
CA GLN A 438 -12.97 -7.87 34.45
C GLN A 438 -13.73 -8.70 33.42
N ALA A 439 -14.92 -9.21 33.75
CA ALA A 439 -15.75 -9.94 32.81
C ALA A 439 -16.15 -9.08 31.59
N THR A 440 -16.50 -7.82 31.83
CA THR A 440 -16.84 -6.87 30.75
C THR A 440 -15.62 -6.57 29.87
N ALA A 441 -14.46 -6.34 30.48
CA ALA A 441 -13.21 -6.12 29.76
C ALA A 441 -12.78 -7.35 28.94
N ALA A 442 -12.95 -8.57 29.49
CA ALA A 442 -12.69 -9.81 28.78
C ALA A 442 -13.55 -9.92 27.51
N ASP A 443 -14.84 -9.57 27.59
CA ASP A 443 -15.74 -9.59 26.44
C ASP A 443 -15.35 -8.55 25.38
N GLN A 444 -14.89 -7.37 25.79
CA GLN A 444 -14.37 -6.35 24.86
C GLN A 444 -13.11 -6.82 24.15
N VAL A 445 -12.16 -7.44 24.88
CA VAL A 445 -10.95 -8.00 24.27
C VAL A 445 -11.31 -9.14 23.32
N ARG A 446 -12.29 -10.00 23.67
CA ARG A 446 -12.77 -11.07 22.79
C ARG A 446 -13.25 -10.54 21.44
N VAL A 447 -14.01 -9.43 21.43
CA VAL A 447 -14.44 -8.78 20.18
C VAL A 447 -13.24 -8.24 19.40
N ALA A 448 -12.33 -7.52 20.05
CA ALA A 448 -11.14 -6.98 19.39
C ALA A 448 -10.25 -8.08 18.78
N VAL A 449 -10.07 -9.20 19.46
CA VAL A 449 -9.32 -10.36 18.94
C VAL A 449 -10.00 -10.96 17.72
N SER A 450 -11.33 -11.03 17.71
CA SER A 450 -12.10 -11.48 16.55
C SER A 450 -11.89 -10.56 15.34
N ASP A 451 -11.93 -9.24 15.54
CA ASP A 451 -11.73 -8.26 14.47
C ASP A 451 -10.30 -8.34 13.90
N VAL A 452 -9.30 -8.48 14.77
CA VAL A 452 -7.91 -8.66 14.35
C VAL A 452 -7.72 -9.98 13.61
N ALA A 453 -8.34 -11.08 14.07
CA ALA A 453 -8.30 -12.36 13.37
C ALA A 453 -8.91 -12.26 11.96
N GLN A 454 -10.03 -11.55 11.81
CA GLN A 454 -10.63 -11.29 10.50
C GLN A 454 -9.69 -10.48 9.60
N SER A 455 -9.15 -9.36 10.08
CA SER A 455 -8.21 -8.52 9.32
C SER A 455 -6.95 -9.28 8.92
N THR A 456 -6.50 -10.20 9.77
CA THR A 456 -5.38 -11.09 9.50
C THR A 456 -5.68 -12.05 8.33
N GLN A 457 -6.90 -12.61 8.29
CA GLN A 457 -7.35 -13.46 7.18
C GLN A 457 -7.45 -12.69 5.85
N GLU A 458 -7.95 -11.46 5.90
CA GLU A 458 -7.99 -10.55 4.74
C GLU A 458 -6.57 -10.22 4.26
N THR A 459 -5.63 -9.99 5.18
CA THR A 459 -4.22 -9.74 4.89
C THR A 459 -3.54 -10.94 4.24
N GLU A 460 -3.81 -12.16 4.71
CA GLU A 460 -3.30 -13.39 4.08
C GLU A 460 -3.81 -13.53 2.64
N THR A 461 -5.10 -13.27 2.43
CA THR A 461 -5.75 -13.34 1.11
C THR A 461 -5.16 -12.30 0.16
N SER A 462 -5.06 -11.04 0.61
CA SER A 462 -4.47 -9.94 -0.18
C SER A 462 -3.00 -10.17 -0.49
N SER A 463 -2.23 -10.72 0.44
CA SER A 463 -0.81 -11.08 0.23
C SER A 463 -0.67 -12.17 -0.82
N THR A 464 -1.55 -13.18 -0.78
CA THR A 464 -1.60 -14.25 -1.80
C THR A 464 -1.93 -13.69 -3.18
N GLN A 465 -2.87 -12.75 -3.28
CA GLN A 465 -3.20 -12.10 -4.54
C GLN A 465 -2.07 -11.19 -5.06
N THR A 466 -1.34 -10.52 -4.14
CA THR A 466 -0.15 -9.72 -4.48
C THR A 466 0.96 -10.61 -5.02
N LEU A 467 1.19 -11.79 -4.43
CA LEU A 467 2.12 -12.79 -4.95
C LEU A 467 1.79 -13.21 -6.38
N GLN A 468 0.51 -13.52 -6.66
CA GLN A 468 0.06 -13.89 -8.01
C GLN A 468 0.27 -12.74 -9.01
N THR A 469 -0.08 -11.51 -8.63
CA THR A 469 0.07 -10.33 -9.48
C THR A 469 1.54 -10.04 -9.78
N ALA A 470 2.41 -10.13 -8.78
CA ALA A 470 3.83 -9.94 -8.94
C ALA A 470 4.47 -11.06 -9.80
N ALA A 471 3.97 -12.29 -9.72
CA ALA A 471 4.38 -13.38 -10.62
C ALA A 471 3.95 -13.10 -12.07
N GLN A 472 2.74 -12.59 -12.29
CA GLN A 472 2.26 -12.19 -13.61
C GLN A 472 3.09 -11.03 -14.20
N LEU A 473 3.41 -10.00 -13.40
CA LEU A 473 4.27 -8.89 -13.82
C LEU A 473 5.67 -9.35 -14.19
N ALA A 474 6.24 -10.28 -13.42
CA ALA A 474 7.53 -10.89 -13.74
C ALA A 474 7.48 -11.66 -15.07
N GLY A 475 6.41 -12.43 -15.31
CA GLY A 475 6.17 -13.13 -16.58
C GLY A 475 6.07 -12.16 -17.77
N LEU A 476 5.21 -11.15 -17.66
CA LEU A 476 5.00 -10.15 -18.71
C LEU A 476 6.29 -9.36 -19.00
N SER A 477 7.08 -9.05 -17.97
CA SER A 477 8.39 -8.41 -18.11
C SER A 477 9.36 -9.30 -18.89
N MET A 478 9.36 -10.61 -18.63
CA MET A 478 10.20 -11.56 -19.35
C MET A 478 9.81 -11.66 -20.83
N ASP A 479 8.51 -11.66 -21.13
CA ASP A 479 7.99 -11.65 -22.50
C ASP A 479 8.35 -10.35 -23.24
N LEU A 480 8.19 -9.20 -22.59
CA LEU A 480 8.66 -7.91 -23.13
C LEU A 480 10.17 -7.90 -23.37
N ARG A 481 10.95 -8.52 -22.47
CA ARG A 481 12.41 -8.64 -22.65
C ARG A 481 12.75 -9.44 -23.90
N ARG A 482 12.03 -10.54 -24.18
CA ARG A 482 12.21 -11.37 -25.37
C ARG A 482 11.84 -10.62 -26.66
N LEU A 483 10.78 -9.82 -26.64
CA LEU A 483 10.40 -8.98 -27.79
C LEU A 483 11.45 -7.91 -28.11
N VAL A 484 12.13 -7.38 -27.10
CA VAL A 484 13.11 -6.29 -27.24
C VAL A 484 14.52 -6.82 -27.56
N HIS A 485 14.88 -7.96 -26.99
CA HIS A 485 16.09 -8.69 -27.28
C HIS A 485 15.69 -10.08 -27.80
N PRO A 486 15.43 -10.22 -29.11
CA PRO A 486 15.34 -11.55 -29.67
C PRO A 486 16.70 -12.20 -29.42
N GLN A 487 16.71 -13.23 -28.58
CA GLN A 487 17.88 -14.08 -28.43
C GLN A 487 18.24 -14.55 -29.85
N ALA A 488 19.44 -14.20 -30.31
CA ALA A 488 19.99 -14.84 -31.49
C ALA A 488 19.99 -16.35 -31.21
N ALA A 489 19.20 -17.08 -31.98
CA ALA A 489 19.28 -18.54 -32.03
C ALA A 489 20.65 -18.96 -32.58
#